data_AF-A0A2N0NK26-F1
#
_entry.id   AF-A0A2N0NK26-F1
#
_cell.length_a   1.000
_cell.length_b   1.000
_cell.length_c   1.000
_cell.angle_alpha   90.00
_cell.angle_beta   90.00
_cell.angle_gamma   90.00
#
_symmetry.space_group_name_H-M   'P 1'
#
loop_
_entity.id
_entity.type
_entity.pdbx_description
1 polymer ?
#
loop_
_entity_poly.entity_id
_entity_poly.type
_entity_poly.pdbx_seq_one_letter_code
_entity_poly.pdbx_strand_id
1 'polypeptide(L)'
;MSSISPRNYQIGVCFTCQLCMYCGLDLTSNNCNCDKSIKPTKKNRTKEVANFRNLTYKPAIVHEKIKNTLSNSNQKYGYKLDIELPYNCTLCSACNSQINRNVKAADKEKKNIIVIPSSPTDGTSLPSTPLQMEFKLRIQT
;
A
#
# COMPACT_ATOMS: atom_id res chain seq x y z
N MET A 1 26.93 11.18 -0.25
CA MET A 1 25.52 10.93 -0.64
C MET A 1 24.95 12.24 -1.14
N SER A 2 24.56 12.32 -2.42
CA SER A 2 23.92 13.53 -2.95
C SER A 2 22.64 13.81 -2.17
N SER A 3 22.50 15.02 -1.64
CA SER A 3 21.30 15.43 -0.91
C SER A 3 20.11 15.52 -1.87
N ILE A 4 19.09 14.70 -1.65
CA ILE A 4 17.85 14.74 -2.43
C ILE A 4 17.12 16.04 -2.08
N SER A 5 16.86 16.87 -3.08
CA SER A 5 16.19 18.16 -2.86
C SER A 5 14.72 17.94 -2.44
N PRO A 6 14.27 18.51 -1.31
CA PRO A 6 12.89 18.38 -0.87
C PRO A 6 11.90 18.97 -1.87
N ARG A 7 10.82 18.25 -2.19
CA ARG A 7 9.80 18.63 -3.18
C ARG A 7 8.38 18.26 -2.77
N ASN A 8 7.41 18.96 -3.35
CA ASN A 8 6.00 18.60 -3.20
C ASN A 8 5.69 17.35 -4.04
N TYR A 9 4.90 16.45 -3.48
CA TYR A 9 4.38 15.31 -4.23
C TYR A 9 3.36 15.77 -5.29
N GLN A 10 3.37 15.12 -6.45
CA GLN A 10 2.45 15.38 -7.55
C GLN A 10 1.53 14.18 -7.74
N ILE A 11 0.22 14.37 -7.60
CA ILE A 11 -0.79 13.29 -7.58
C ILE A 11 -0.89 12.52 -8.90
N GLY A 12 -0.44 13.12 -10.01
CA GLY A 12 -0.31 12.49 -11.32
C GLY A 12 0.89 11.55 -11.47
N VAL A 13 1.61 11.27 -10.39
CA VAL A 13 2.81 10.42 -10.39
C VAL A 13 2.64 9.27 -9.41
N CYS A 14 3.10 8.07 -9.79
CA CYS A 14 3.15 6.95 -8.86
C CYS A 14 4.05 7.32 -7.68
N PHE A 15 3.48 7.26 -6.47
CA PHE A 15 4.16 7.62 -5.24
C PHE A 15 5.41 6.79 -4.97
N THR A 16 5.41 5.53 -5.41
CA THR A 16 6.45 4.55 -5.04
C THR A 16 7.51 4.33 -6.11
N CYS A 17 7.24 4.68 -7.36
CA CYS A 17 8.19 4.42 -8.46
C CYS A 17 8.35 5.58 -9.45
N GLN A 18 7.72 6.74 -9.22
CA GLN A 18 7.84 7.90 -10.11
C GLN A 18 7.33 7.72 -11.55
N LEU A 19 6.60 6.65 -11.85
CA LEU A 19 5.91 6.51 -13.13
C LEU A 19 4.89 7.64 -13.33
N CYS A 20 4.85 8.28 -14.49
CA CYS A 20 3.82 9.23 -14.86
C CYS A 20 2.48 8.49 -15.09
N MET A 21 1.42 8.91 -14.43
CA MET A 21 0.09 8.28 -14.51
C MET A 21 -0.73 8.71 -15.74
N TYR A 22 -0.09 9.42 -16.67
CA TYR A 22 -0.70 9.87 -17.93
C TYR A 22 -0.02 9.24 -19.15
N CYS A 23 1.31 9.30 -19.21
CA CYS A 23 2.07 8.81 -20.36
C CYS A 23 2.93 7.57 -20.07
N GLY A 24 2.96 7.09 -18.82
CA GLY A 24 3.72 5.89 -18.46
C GLY A 24 5.25 6.06 -18.46
N LEU A 25 5.77 7.28 -18.63
CA LEU A 25 7.21 7.53 -18.54
C LEU A 25 7.73 7.42 -17.09
N ASP A 26 8.89 6.82 -16.91
CA ASP A 26 9.62 6.81 -15.65
C ASP A 26 10.28 8.17 -15.40
N LEU A 27 9.79 8.91 -14.41
CA LEU A 27 10.26 10.25 -14.08
C LEU A 27 11.49 10.28 -13.16
N THR A 28 12.07 9.13 -12.81
CA THR A 28 13.38 9.11 -12.12
C THR A 28 14.51 9.54 -13.04
N SER A 29 14.39 9.24 -14.34
CA SER A 29 15.42 9.51 -15.35
C SER A 29 14.93 10.36 -16.51
N ASN A 30 13.61 10.63 -16.60
CA ASN A 30 13.01 11.35 -17.72
C ASN A 30 12.08 12.47 -17.24
N ASN A 31 11.73 13.37 -18.16
CA ASN A 31 10.72 14.40 -17.97
C ASN A 31 9.55 14.21 -18.94
N CYS A 32 8.38 14.73 -18.61
CA CYS A 32 7.22 14.75 -19.50
C CYS A 32 6.35 16.00 -19.30
N ASN A 33 5.61 16.36 -20.34
CA ASN A 33 4.77 17.56 -20.39
C ASN A 33 3.37 17.36 -19.78
N CYS A 34 3.07 16.18 -19.22
CA CYS A 34 1.79 15.94 -18.57
C CYS A 34 1.60 16.86 -17.35
N ASP A 35 0.40 17.40 -17.16
CA ASP A 35 0.04 18.09 -15.92
C ASP A 35 -0.16 17.06 -14.80
N LYS A 36 0.85 16.99 -13.93
CA LYS A 36 0.91 16.04 -12.81
C LYS A 36 0.26 16.58 -11.54
N SER A 37 -0.20 17.83 -11.53
CA SER A 37 -0.93 18.42 -10.41
C SER A 37 -2.38 17.94 -10.36
N ILE A 38 -2.93 17.55 -11.52
CA ILE A 38 -4.28 17.02 -11.64
C ILE A 38 -4.29 15.54 -11.24
N LYS A 39 -5.33 15.15 -10.48
CA LYS A 39 -5.56 13.75 -10.10
C LYS A 39 -6.00 12.92 -11.30
N PRO A 40 -5.32 11.81 -11.64
CA PRO A 40 -5.72 10.95 -12.73
C PRO A 40 -7.12 10.36 -12.51
N THR A 41 -7.93 10.33 -13.57
CA THR A 41 -9.26 9.74 -13.62
C THR A 41 -9.30 8.60 -14.63
N LYS A 42 -10.39 7.81 -14.65
CA LYS A 42 -10.56 6.73 -15.63
C LYS A 42 -10.45 7.22 -17.09
N LYS A 43 -10.76 8.49 -17.35
CA LYS A 43 -10.64 9.12 -18.67
C LYS A 43 -9.20 9.32 -19.12
N ASN A 44 -8.24 9.32 -18.20
CA ASN A 44 -6.81 9.52 -18.47
C ASN A 44 -6.06 8.22 -18.75
N ARG A 45 -6.75 7.08 -18.81
CA ARG A 45 -6.12 5.79 -19.07
C ARG A 45 -5.62 5.73 -20.51
N THR A 46 -4.41 5.23 -20.67
CA THR A 46 -3.80 4.94 -21.97
C THR A 46 -3.42 3.46 -22.05
N LYS A 47 -2.81 3.02 -23.16
CA LYS A 47 -2.27 1.65 -23.25
C LYS A 47 -1.14 1.45 -22.23
N GLU A 48 -0.33 2.47 -22.03
CA GLU A 48 0.83 2.52 -21.14
C GLU A 48 0.42 2.66 -19.68
N VAL A 49 -0.68 3.37 -19.41
CA VAL A 49 -1.27 3.54 -18.07
C VAL A 49 -2.71 3.05 -18.05
N ALA A 50 -2.90 1.75 -18.28
CA ALA A 50 -4.23 1.15 -18.34
C ALA A 50 -4.98 1.23 -17.00
N ASN A 51 -4.25 1.13 -15.89
CA ASN A 51 -4.81 1.09 -14.54
C ASN A 51 -3.88 1.77 -13.53
N PHE A 52 -4.49 2.45 -12.57
CA PHE A 52 -3.85 3.04 -11.41
C PHE A 52 -4.81 2.98 -10.22
N ARG A 53 -4.26 3.11 -9.01
CA ARG A 53 -5.02 3.13 -7.76
C ARG A 53 -4.81 4.45 -7.05
N ASN A 54 -5.90 5.15 -6.76
CA ASN A 54 -5.90 6.23 -5.79
C ASN A 54 -5.99 5.63 -4.39
N LEU A 55 -5.04 5.97 -3.53
CA LEU A 55 -4.95 5.55 -2.14
C LEU A 55 -5.16 6.77 -1.23
N THR A 56 -6.09 6.65 -0.29
CA THR A 56 -6.21 7.58 0.84
C THR A 56 -5.47 6.94 2.02
N TYR A 57 -4.30 7.46 2.33
CA TYR A 57 -3.47 6.98 3.42
C TYR A 57 -3.97 7.56 4.75
N LYS A 58 -4.17 6.66 5.73
CA LYS A 58 -4.60 6.99 7.10
C LYS A 58 -3.67 6.27 8.09
N PRO A 59 -2.68 6.94 8.67
CA PRO A 59 -1.60 6.28 9.44
C PRO A 59 -2.14 5.46 10.63
N ALA A 60 -3.23 5.90 11.25
CA ALA A 60 -3.82 5.24 12.41
C ALA A 60 -4.37 3.82 12.17
N ILE A 61 -4.71 3.47 10.92
CA ILE A 61 -5.39 2.20 10.60
C ILE A 61 -4.72 1.41 9.48
N VAL A 62 -3.63 1.92 8.92
CA VAL A 62 -2.98 1.33 7.77
C VAL A 62 -2.08 0.17 8.17
N HIS A 63 -1.98 -0.86 7.33
CA HIS A 63 -1.04 -1.95 7.55
C HIS A 63 0.41 -1.44 7.54
N GLU A 64 1.24 -1.93 8.47
CA GLU A 64 2.63 -1.46 8.66
C GLU A 64 3.46 -1.54 7.36
N LYS A 65 3.32 -2.61 6.57
CA LYS A 65 4.00 -2.75 5.27
C LYS A 65 3.67 -1.61 4.29
N ILE A 66 2.45 -1.07 4.34
CA ILE A 66 2.06 0.09 3.53
C ILE A 66 2.76 1.33 4.09
N LYS A 67 2.68 1.59 5.42
CA LYS A 67 3.36 2.71 6.08
C LYS A 67 4.86 2.73 5.74
N ASN A 68 5.55 1.59 5.87
CA ASN A 68 6.97 1.48 5.58
C ASN A 68 7.27 1.73 4.09
N THR A 69 6.46 1.20 3.18
CA THR A 69 6.64 1.44 1.73
C THR A 69 6.50 2.92 1.39
N LEU A 70 5.49 3.60 1.94
CA LEU A 70 5.27 5.01 1.67
C LEU A 70 6.33 5.88 2.36
N SER A 71 6.72 5.57 3.60
CA SER A 71 7.81 6.27 4.29
C SER A 71 9.12 6.19 3.51
N ASN A 72 9.50 4.98 3.06
CA ASN A 72 10.70 4.78 2.24
C ASN A 72 10.63 5.56 0.92
N SER A 73 9.46 5.61 0.29
CA SER A 73 9.27 6.36 -0.96
C SER A 73 9.34 7.87 -0.73
N ASN A 74 8.76 8.35 0.37
CA ASN A 74 8.80 9.74 0.80
C ASN A 74 10.23 10.23 0.99
N GLN A 75 11.04 9.45 1.71
CA GLN A 75 12.47 9.72 1.87
C GLN A 75 13.24 9.60 0.55
N LYS A 76 13.02 8.51 -0.20
CA LYS A 76 13.73 8.22 -1.46
C LYS A 76 13.52 9.29 -2.52
N TYR A 77 12.34 9.91 -2.58
CA TYR A 77 12.02 10.92 -3.59
C TYR A 77 11.99 12.34 -3.03
N GLY A 78 12.36 12.52 -1.76
CA GLY A 78 12.42 13.82 -1.09
C GLY A 78 11.06 14.51 -0.97
N TYR A 79 9.97 13.76 -0.83
CA TYR A 79 8.66 14.38 -0.66
C TYR A 79 8.56 15.05 0.72
N LYS A 80 7.98 16.26 0.75
CA LYS A 80 7.72 17.03 1.97
C LYS A 80 6.44 16.60 2.68
N LEU A 81 6.09 15.31 2.67
CA LEU A 81 4.92 14.83 3.40
C LEU A 81 5.33 14.37 4.80
N ASP A 82 4.49 14.73 5.77
CA ASP A 82 4.50 14.12 7.10
C ASP A 82 3.78 12.77 7.03
N ILE A 83 4.51 11.68 7.29
CA ILE A 83 3.99 10.30 7.23
C ILE A 83 3.05 9.98 8.42
N GLU A 84 3.04 10.82 9.44
CA GLU A 84 2.12 10.71 10.57
C GLU A 84 0.78 11.42 10.32
N LEU A 85 0.65 12.15 9.20
CA LEU A 85 -0.60 12.79 8.78
C LEU A 85 -1.29 12.04 7.62
N PRO A 86 -2.63 12.11 7.50
CA PRO A 86 -3.34 11.57 6.34
C PRO A 86 -3.03 12.33 5.06
N TYR A 87 -2.88 11.61 3.94
CA TYR A 87 -2.72 12.22 2.62
C TYR A 87 -3.25 11.30 1.51
N ASN A 88 -3.45 11.87 0.32
CA ASN A 88 -3.83 11.10 -0.87
C ASN A 88 -2.60 10.88 -1.76
N CYS A 89 -2.46 9.67 -2.28
CA CYS A 89 -1.45 9.35 -3.28
C CYS A 89 -1.98 8.42 -4.36
N THR A 90 -1.25 8.35 -5.47
CA THR A 90 -1.57 7.47 -6.60
C THR A 90 -0.50 6.39 -6.72
N LEU A 91 -0.92 5.17 -7.01
CA LEU A 91 -0.04 4.03 -7.28
C LEU A 91 -0.31 3.48 -8.67
N CYS A 92 0.76 3.13 -9.39
CA CYS A 92 0.64 2.32 -10.58
C CYS A 92 0.16 0.91 -10.22
N SER A 93 -0.37 0.18 -11.21
CA SER A 93 -0.89 -1.18 -10.99
C SER A 93 0.15 -2.15 -10.45
N ALA A 94 1.41 -2.03 -10.89
CA ALA A 94 2.50 -2.89 -10.43
C ALA A 94 2.80 -2.65 -8.95
N CYS A 95 2.95 -1.39 -8.52
CA CYS A 95 3.23 -1.04 -7.14
C CYS A 95 2.07 -1.36 -6.20
N ASN A 96 0.83 -1.07 -6.61
CA ASN A 96 -0.36 -1.48 -5.85
C ASN A 96 -0.40 -3.00 -5.64
N SER A 97 -0.14 -3.76 -6.70
CA SER A 97 -0.11 -5.23 -6.63
C SER A 97 1.01 -5.72 -5.69
N GLN A 98 2.20 -5.12 -5.77
CA GLN A 98 3.32 -5.47 -4.89
C GLN A 98 3.00 -5.21 -3.42
N ILE A 99 2.46 -4.03 -3.10
CA ILE A 99 2.07 -3.69 -1.72
C ILE A 99 1.05 -4.70 -1.20
N ASN A 100 0.02 -5.01 -1.99
CA ASN A 100 -1.01 -5.98 -1.59
C ASN A 100 -0.45 -7.37 -1.35
N ARG A 101 0.53 -7.82 -2.15
CA ARG A 101 1.24 -9.09 -1.91
C ARG A 101 2.02 -9.06 -0.60
N ASN A 102 2.73 -7.97 -0.33
CA ASN A 102 3.52 -7.81 0.90
C ASN A 102 2.64 -7.81 2.16
N VAL A 103 1.47 -7.16 2.10
CA VAL A 103 0.48 -7.18 3.18
C VAL A 103 -0.02 -8.61 3.42
N LYS A 104 -0.46 -9.30 2.37
CA LYS A 104 -0.95 -10.68 2.48
C LYS A 104 0.11 -11.66 3.01
N ALA A 105 1.37 -11.49 2.61
CA ALA A 105 2.47 -12.31 3.10
C ALA A 105 2.69 -12.10 4.61
N ALA A 106 2.73 -10.84 5.06
CA ALA A 106 2.87 -10.52 6.48
C ALA A 106 1.69 -11.04 7.33
N ASP A 107 0.47 -10.96 6.81
CA ASP A 107 -0.71 -11.52 7.49
C ASP A 107 -0.65 -13.04 7.60
N LYS A 108 -0.09 -13.73 6.59
CA LYS A 108 0.11 -15.19 6.62
C LYS A 108 1.16 -15.58 7.66
N GLU A 109 2.27 -14.84 7.75
CA GLU A 109 3.33 -15.07 8.74
C GLU A 109 2.81 -14.90 10.17
N LYS A 110 2.00 -13.86 10.44
CA LYS A 110 1.38 -13.66 11.75
C LYS A 110 0.47 -14.81 12.19
N LYS A 111 -0.25 -15.43 11.24
CA LYS A 111 -1.11 -16.60 11.52
C LYS A 111 -0.29 -17.85 11.85
N ASN A 112 0.89 -18.01 11.23
CA ASN A 112 1.75 -19.16 11.45
C ASN A 112 2.49 -19.13 12.80
N ILE A 113 2.60 -17.96 13.44
CA ILE A 113 3.27 -17.81 14.76
C ILE A 113 2.35 -18.23 15.93
N ILE A 114 1.03 -18.34 15.72
CA ILE A 114 0.05 -18.62 16.79
C ILE A 114 -0.10 -20.14 17.09
N VAL A 115 0.70 -21.03 16.50
CA VAL A 115 0.60 -22.49 16.73
C VAL A 115 1.94 -23.10 17.14
N ILE A 116 2.36 -22.85 18.38
CA ILE A 116 3.11 -23.83 19.17
C ILE A 116 2.58 -23.76 20.60
N PRO A 117 1.71 -24.68 21.05
CA PRO A 117 1.48 -24.87 22.47
C PRO A 117 2.78 -25.44 23.05
N SER A 118 3.51 -24.63 23.80
CA SER A 118 4.49 -25.13 24.76
C SER A 118 3.71 -25.83 25.88
N SER A 119 3.58 -27.15 25.78
CA SER A 119 3.01 -27.97 26.87
C SER A 119 3.92 -27.92 28.10
N PRO A 120 3.41 -27.61 29.30
CA PRO A 120 3.81 -28.29 30.52
C PRO A 120 2.95 -29.55 30.69
N THR A 121 3.57 -30.58 31.23
CA THR A 121 2.97 -31.85 31.62
C THR A 121 1.81 -31.71 32.62
N ASP A 122 0.92 -32.71 32.52
CA ASP A 122 -0.04 -33.21 33.51
C ASP A 122 -1.37 -32.48 33.76
N GLY A 123 -2.45 -33.22 33.46
CA GLY A 123 -3.53 -33.42 34.42
C GLY A 123 -4.79 -32.54 34.31
N THR A 124 -5.83 -33.14 33.73
CA THR A 124 -7.23 -33.12 34.24
C THR A 124 -8.17 -31.95 33.87
N SER A 125 -9.31 -32.37 33.28
CA SER A 125 -10.68 -31.81 33.26
C SER A 125 -11.12 -30.65 32.31
N LEU A 126 -11.85 -31.08 31.25
CA LEU A 126 -13.18 -30.67 30.72
C LEU A 126 -13.55 -29.17 30.42
N PRO A 127 -14.59 -28.90 29.60
CA PRO A 127 -14.48 -28.43 28.23
C PRO A 127 -14.89 -26.95 28.05
N SER A 128 -14.33 -26.27 27.05
CA SER A 128 -14.89 -25.00 26.56
C SER A 128 -15.25 -25.11 25.07
N THR A 129 -16.54 -24.93 24.82
CA THR A 129 -17.19 -24.86 23.52
C THR A 129 -16.58 -23.78 22.64
N PRO A 130 -16.36 -23.99 21.33
CA PRO A 130 -15.99 -22.91 20.44
C PRO A 130 -17.22 -22.11 20.03
N LEU A 131 -17.21 -20.80 20.32
CA LEU A 131 -18.14 -19.84 19.74
C LEU A 131 -17.79 -19.68 18.25
N GLN A 132 -18.49 -20.39 17.38
CA GLN A 132 -18.40 -20.20 15.93
C GLN A 132 -19.11 -18.90 15.55
N MET A 133 -18.35 -17.85 15.23
CA MET A 133 -18.91 -16.70 14.52
C MET A 133 -18.97 -17.02 13.02
N GLU A 134 -20.17 -17.37 12.55
CA GLU A 134 -20.49 -17.50 11.12
C GLU A 134 -20.45 -16.13 10.44
N PHE A 135 -19.54 -15.93 9.49
CA PHE A 135 -19.63 -14.84 8.52
C PHE A 135 -20.45 -15.30 7.30
N LYS A 136 -21.75 -15.00 7.29
CA LYS A 136 -22.59 -15.12 6.08
C LYS A 136 -22.22 -14.02 5.08
N LEU A 137 -21.55 -14.38 3.99
CA LEU A 137 -21.49 -13.55 2.78
C LEU A 137 -22.84 -13.69 2.04
N ARG A 138 -23.64 -12.61 2.00
CA ARG A 138 -24.72 -12.47 1.01
C ARG A 138 -24.14 -11.85 -0.26
N ILE A 139 -24.08 -12.64 -1.32
CA ILE A 139 -23.97 -12.13 -2.69
C ILE A 139 -25.41 -11.91 -3.16
N GLN A 140 -25.76 -10.67 -3.48
CA GLN A 140 -26.98 -10.36 -4.24
C GLN A 140 -26.59 -10.31 -5.71
N THR A 141 -27.23 -11.17 -6.51
CA THR A 141 -27.34 -11.06 -7.98
C THR A 141 -28.47 -10.13 -8.33
#